data_AF-A0A9D1VTZ5-F1
#
_entry.id   AF-A0A9D1VTZ5-F1
#
_cell.length_a   1.000
_cell.length_b   1.000
_cell.length_c   1.000
_cell.angle_alpha   90.00
_cell.angle_beta   90.00
_cell.angle_gamma   90.00
#
_symmetry.space_group_name_H-M   'P 1'
#
loop_
_entity.id
_entity.type
_entity.pdbx_description
1 polymer ?
#
loop_
_entity_poly.entity_id
_entity_poly.type
_entity_poly.pdbx_seq_one_letter_code
_entity_poly.pdbx_strand_id
1 'polypeptide(L)' 'PVLILDDVMSELDLTRRRKLLAELGDVQAILTCTHTEKVLFGREVNKIRIAAGKICRPAPRRKKGE' A
#
# COMPACT_ATOMS: atom_id res chain seq x y z
N PRO A 1 1.65 2.32 -18.70
CA PRO A 1 0.21 2.35 -18.33
C PRO A 1 0.09 2.31 -16.81
N VAL A 2 -0.90 2.98 -16.22
CA VAL A 2 -1.11 2.99 -14.76
C VAL A 2 -2.37 2.19 -14.43
N LEU A 3 -2.25 1.22 -13.55
CA LEU A 3 -3.38 0.45 -13.03
C LEU A 3 -3.87 1.08 -11.72
N ILE A 4 -5.18 1.26 -11.57
CA ILE A 4 -5.79 1.76 -10.33
C ILE A 4 -6.78 0.71 -9.85
N LEU A 5 -6.59 0.23 -8.62
CA LEU A 5 -7.46 -0.76 -7.99
C LEU A 5 -8.10 -0.17 -6.75
N ASP A 6 -9.43 -0.16 -6.74
CA ASP A 6 -10.22 0.44 -5.67
C ASP A 6 -10.73 -0.61 -4.68
N ASP A 7 -10.32 -0.48 -3.41
CA ASP A 7 -10.66 -1.29 -2.23
C ASP A 7 -10.64 -2.82 -2.42
N VAL A 8 -9.97 -3.32 -3.46
CA VAL A 8 -9.94 -4.75 -3.77
C VAL A 8 -9.31 -5.60 -2.66
N MET A 9 -8.53 -5.00 -1.77
CA MET A 9 -7.83 -5.74 -0.73
C MET A 9 -8.77 -6.25 0.36
N SER A 10 -9.80 -5.50 0.75
CA SER A 10 -10.75 -5.95 1.78
C SER A 10 -11.54 -7.18 1.33
N GLU A 11 -11.80 -7.32 0.04
CA GLU A 11 -12.58 -8.41 -0.57
C GLU A 11 -11.80 -9.71 -0.75
N LEU A 12 -10.47 -9.66 -0.68
CA LEU A 12 -9.61 -10.81 -0.92
C LEU A 12 -9.20 -11.48 0.39
N ASP A 13 -9.14 -12.81 0.37
CA ASP A 13 -8.42 -13.57 1.41
C ASP A 13 -6.90 -13.34 1.31
N LEU A 14 -6.17 -13.77 2.36
CA LEU A 14 -4.73 -13.57 2.47
C LEU A 14 -3.93 -14.12 1.27
N THR A 15 -4.33 -15.29 0.77
CA THR A 15 -3.63 -15.97 -0.34
C THR A 15 -3.81 -15.18 -1.63
N ARG A 16 -5.04 -14.72 -1.90
CA ARG A 16 -5.36 -13.91 -3.08
C ARG A 16 -4.71 -12.53 -3.03
N ARG A 17 -4.66 -11.88 -1.86
CA ARG A 17 -3.91 -10.62 -1.67
C ARG A 17 -2.44 -10.78 -2.03
N ARG A 18 -1.79 -11.86 -1.57
CA ARG A 18 -0.38 -12.14 -1.89
C ARG A 18 -0.17 -12.37 -3.39
N LYS A 19 -1.07 -13.10 -4.04
CA LYS A 19 -1.03 -13.32 -5.49
C LYS A 19 -1.17 -12.00 -6.25
N LEU A 20 -2.19 -11.19 -5.93
CA LEU A 20 -2.39 -9.87 -6.53
C LEU A 20 -1.11 -9.02 -6.42
N LEU A 21 -0.53 -8.92 -5.22
CA LEU A 21 0.70 -8.14 -5.01
C LEU A 21 1.92 -8.70 -5.74
N ALA A 22 1.97 -10.00 -6.06
CA ALA A 22 3.03 -10.57 -6.89
C ALA A 22 2.88 -10.11 -8.34
N GLU A 23 1.66 -10.19 -8.90
CA GLU A 23 1.37 -9.74 -10.27
C GLU A 23 1.56 -8.21 -10.45
N LEU A 24 1.31 -7.42 -9.41
CA LEU A 24 1.52 -5.97 -9.43
C LEU A 24 3.01 -5.57 -9.39
N GLY A 25 3.94 -6.51 -9.15
CA GLY A 25 5.37 -6.20 -9.03
C GLY A 25 5.98 -5.55 -10.29
N ASP A 26 5.47 -5.93 -11.47
CA ASP A 26 5.95 -5.44 -12.77
C ASP A 26 5.03 -4.36 -13.38
N VAL A 27 4.03 -3.89 -12.62
CA VAL A 27 3.02 -2.94 -13.09
C VAL A 27 3.04 -1.68 -12.23
N GLN A 28 3.05 -0.51 -12.87
CA GLN A 28 2.82 0.75 -12.17
C GLN A 28 1.37 0.79 -11.67
N ALA A 29 1.17 0.60 -10.36
CA ALA A 29 -0.15 0.50 -9.76
C ALA A 29 -0.37 1.46 -8.59
N ILE A 30 -1.59 2.00 -8.51
CA ILE A 30 -2.13 2.67 -7.31
C ILE A 30 -3.20 1.76 -6.74
N LEU A 31 -3.05 1.41 -5.46
CA LEU A 31 -3.97 0.55 -4.74
C LEU A 31 -4.59 1.33 -3.59
N THR A 32 -5.91 1.43 -3.55
CA THR A 32 -6.62 1.96 -2.38
C THR A 32 -6.98 0.80 -1.44
N CYS A 33 -6.87 1.05 -0.14
CA CYS A 33 -7.23 0.08 0.89
C CYS A 33 -7.80 0.83 2.09
N THR A 34 -8.86 0.29 2.69
CA THR A 34 -9.40 0.81 3.96
C THR A 34 -8.49 0.57 5.17
N HIS A 35 -7.72 -0.51 5.18
CA HIS A 35 -6.90 -0.92 6.32
C HIS A 35 -5.41 -1.04 5.98
N THR A 36 -4.58 -1.03 7.03
CA THR A 36 -3.15 -1.31 6.88
C THR A 36 -2.96 -2.80 6.58
N GLU A 37 -2.55 -3.08 5.35
CA GLU A 37 -2.38 -4.45 4.87
C GLU A 37 -1.03 -5.04 5.31
N LYS A 38 -1.06 -6.05 6.20
CA LYS A 38 0.16 -6.74 6.69
C LYS A 38 0.97 -7.35 5.53
N VAL A 39 0.31 -7.71 4.44
CA VAL A 39 0.93 -8.25 3.23
C VAL A 39 1.84 -7.25 2.50
N LEU A 40 1.74 -5.95 2.84
CA LEU A 40 2.63 -4.90 2.33
C LEU A 40 3.87 -4.66 3.22
N PHE A 41 4.10 -5.46 4.26
CA PHE A 41 5.33 -5.38 5.04
C PHE A 41 6.51 -5.98 4.27
N GLY A 42 7.65 -5.28 4.28
CA GLY A 42 8.86 -5.69 3.56
C GLY A 42 8.87 -5.36 2.06
N ARG A 43 7.75 -4.87 1.49
CA ARG A 43 7.70 -4.38 0.11
C ARG A 43 8.08 -2.91 0.05
N GLU A 44 8.83 -2.54 -0.98
CA GLU A 44 9.14 -1.15 -1.28
C GLU A 44 7.96 -0.51 -2.00
N VAL A 45 7.21 0.33 -1.29
CA VAL A 45 5.99 0.99 -1.80
C VAL A 45 5.89 2.41 -1.25
N ASN A 46 5.32 3.31 -2.04
CA ASN A 46 4.97 4.65 -1.60
C ASN A 46 3.65 4.60 -0.83
N LYS A 47 3.72 4.66 0.51
CA LYS A 47 2.53 4.63 1.37
C LYS A 47 2.01 6.05 1.60
N ILE A 48 0.79 6.30 1.14
CA ILE A 48 0.04 7.54 1.41
C ILE A 48 -1.09 7.20 2.37
N ARG A 49 -1.12 7.86 3.53
CA ARG A 49 -2.23 7.71 4.49
C ARG A 49 -3.18 8.87 4.34
N ILE A 50 -4.47 8.59 4.22
CA ILE A 50 -5.53 9.60 4.19
C ILE A 50 -6.36 9.44 5.46
N ALA A 51 -6.62 10.53 6.17
CA ALA A 51 -7.53 10.56 7.31
C ALA A 51 -8.30 11.88 7.31
N ALA A 52 -9.61 11.84 7.57
CA ALA A 52 -10.49 13.01 7.57
C ALA A 52 -10.32 13.91 6.33
N GLY A 53 -10.24 13.30 5.14
CA GLY A 53 -10.07 14.00 3.86
C GLY A 53 -8.70 14.65 3.64
N LYS A 54 -7.69 14.36 4.47
CA LYS A 54 -6.35 14.96 4.38
C LYS A 54 -5.26 13.90 4.26
N ILE A 55 -4.24 14.19 3.46
CA ILE A 55 -3.01 13.37 3.41
C ILE A 55 -2.25 13.56 4.72
N CYS A 56 -2.15 12.49 5.50
CA CYS A 56 -1.29 12.40 6.67
C CYS A 56 0.14 12.17 6.20
N ARG A 57 0.95 13.24 6.17
CA ARG A 57 2.38 13.09 5.95
C ARG A 57 2.96 12.31 7.14
N PRO A 58 3.67 11.18 6.90
CA PRO A 58 4.40 10.54 7.99
C PRO A 58 5.40 11.55 8.56
N ALA A 59 5.60 11.53 9.88
CA ALA A 59 6.63 12.34 10.50
C ALA A 59 7.98 12.05 9.80
N PRO A 60 8.83 13.07 9.56
CA PRO A 60 10.14 12.85 8.97
C PRO A 60 10.87 11.80 9.79
N ARG A 61 11.41 10.76 9.14
CA ARG A 61 12.21 9.74 9.81
C ARG A 61 13.36 10.48 10.49
N ARG A 62 13.36 10.57 11.82
CA ARG A 62 14.57 10.93 12.56
C ARG A 62 15.62 9.90 12.18
N LYS A 63 16.69 10.32 11.49
CA LYS A 63 17.88 9.49 11.35
C LYS A 63 18.33 9.18 12.78
N LYS A 64 18.31 7.90 13.17
CA LYS A 64 18.97 7.45 14.40
C LYS A 64 20.45 7.79 14.20
N GLY A 65 21.02 8.46 15.20
CA GLY A 65 22.32 9.12 15.14
C GLY A 65 23.45 8.22 14.63
N GLU A 66 24.42 8.92 14.04
CA GLU A 66 25.83 8.56 14.00
C GLU A 66 26.38 8.35 15.42
#